data_AF-A0A6M2DXS0-F1
#
_entry.id   AF-A0A6M2DXS0-F1
#
_cell.length_a   1.000
_cell.length_b   1.000
_cell.length_c   1.000
_cell.angle_alpha   90.00
_cell.angle_beta   90.00
_cell.angle_gamma   90.00
#
_symmetry.space_group_name_H-M   'P 1'
#
loop_
_entity.id
_entity.type
_entity.pdbx_description
1 polymer ?
#
loop_
_entity_poly.entity_id
_entity_poly.type
_entity_poly.pdbx_seq_one_letter_code
_entity_poly.pdbx_strand_id
1 'polypeptide(L)'
;MACLSSTVLALACETPSKLVCITLGASGREWTTEMSQDEEILAIGAGEKLVAVATDNRSLRLFTAYGTQREIIAIPGPVVCLAGHGDKMLVAYHNTSALIGDDQNISLMFLQAIGMKLKCIHMNLPLGPGAKLTWLGFTDKGSPAFFDSLGVLKIYNTSYGVWMPLCNTASHVKGVSDRFFIIEVSETKQVLYAVLCRGSSYPQTVPRPAVAELPLEFPMCEMETDKSRFEEQLCRWSLWNADPNEKQFKEIAVKLFALACRSELEQRAQELIELIGSRDLLDLAIKYASRLGRMHLADRLTTMAKTIEERPKTPLTHVDHSNDISVDINTPITFNSSLINRTEERTTPIITPLAVKQSQNRNPFKRSLATNFGTPSPLQHLTDKVMGFKNSPTFTPEFTAETKTSESAGEISEKFPDWFEREKANLANEYPNKTTEELTKIALKLYKSRGNKRKLSDEQENLPTNTKQSKLSAFAYTKS
;
A
#
# COMPACT_ATOMS: atom_id res chain seq x y z
N MET A 1 1.15 13.58 26.13
CA MET A 1 0.41 12.81 25.10
C MET A 1 -1.03 12.57 25.55
N ALA A 2 -1.97 12.41 24.61
CA ALA A 2 -3.37 12.11 24.93
C ALA A 2 -3.97 11.15 23.89
N CYS A 3 -4.86 10.25 24.32
CA CYS A 3 -5.65 9.37 23.46
C CYS A 3 -7.07 9.24 24.04
N LEU A 4 -8.07 9.15 23.18
CA LEU A 4 -9.48 9.13 23.56
C LEU A 4 -10.18 7.95 22.91
N SER A 5 -10.89 7.15 23.70
CA SER A 5 -11.86 6.16 23.22
C SER A 5 -13.26 6.52 23.74
N SER A 6 -14.27 5.70 23.43
CA SER A 6 -15.61 5.90 23.98
C SER A 6 -15.73 5.60 25.48
N THR A 7 -14.73 4.96 26.10
CA THR A 7 -14.75 4.55 27.52
C THR A 7 -13.62 5.15 28.36
N VAL A 8 -12.54 5.66 27.77
CA VAL A 8 -11.40 6.19 28.52
C VAL A 8 -10.71 7.33 27.79
N LEU A 9 -10.35 8.36 28.55
CA LEU A 9 -9.36 9.37 28.18
C LEU A 9 -8.04 9.00 28.84
N ALA A 10 -7.06 8.60 28.03
CA ALA A 10 -5.70 8.31 28.48
C ALA A 10 -4.79 9.52 28.25
N LEU A 11 -4.07 9.93 29.29
CA LEU A 11 -3.11 11.02 29.30
C LEU A 11 -1.77 10.48 29.77
N ALA A 12 -0.68 10.93 29.15
CA ALA A 12 0.66 10.56 29.58
C ALA A 12 1.63 11.73 29.58
N CYS A 13 2.53 11.72 30.55
CA CYS A 13 3.67 12.62 30.68
C CYS A 13 4.97 11.81 30.67
N GLU A 14 6.04 12.38 30.12
CA GLU A 14 7.39 11.78 30.11
C GLU A 14 8.09 11.96 31.46
N THR A 15 7.91 13.11 32.13
CA THR A 15 8.59 13.43 33.40
C THR A 15 7.63 14.03 34.44
N PRO A 16 7.34 13.34 35.57
CA PRO A 16 7.60 11.91 35.77
C PRO A 16 6.83 11.06 34.75
N SER A 17 7.41 9.93 34.37
CA SER A 17 6.84 9.01 33.38
C SER A 17 5.57 8.37 33.95
N LYS A 18 4.42 8.91 33.55
CA LYS A 18 3.15 8.67 34.23
C LYS A 18 2.00 8.55 33.25
N LEU A 19 1.21 7.50 33.40
CA LEU A 19 -0.06 7.29 32.71
C LEU A 19 -1.22 7.64 33.67
N VAL A 20 -2.12 8.50 33.22
CA VAL A 20 -3.36 8.86 33.90
C VAL A 20 -4.52 8.52 32.98
N CYS A 21 -5.50 7.77 33.48
CA CYS A 21 -6.65 7.32 32.71
C CYS A 21 -7.94 7.70 33.42
N ILE A 22 -8.79 8.43 32.72
CA ILE A 22 -10.10 8.88 33.20
C ILE A 22 -11.17 8.09 32.45
N THR A 23 -11.93 7.30 33.18
CA THR A 23 -13.03 6.51 32.61
C THR A 23 -14.20 7.41 32.25
N LEU A 24 -14.69 7.30 31.02
CA LEU A 24 -15.77 8.08 30.46
C LEU A 24 -17.08 7.33 30.68
N GLY A 25 -17.86 7.82 31.64
CA GLY A 25 -19.10 7.21 32.11
C GLY A 25 -19.59 7.92 33.37
N ALA A 26 -20.75 7.52 33.90
CA ALA A 26 -21.44 8.26 34.96
C ALA A 26 -20.63 8.49 36.25
N SER A 27 -19.60 7.69 36.51
CA SER A 27 -18.78 7.81 37.73
C SER A 27 -17.44 8.51 37.55
N GLY A 28 -17.01 8.81 36.31
CA GLY A 28 -15.80 9.60 36.02
C GLY A 28 -14.54 9.16 36.76
N ARG A 29 -14.37 7.86 37.03
CA ARG A 29 -13.29 7.37 37.89
C ARG A 29 -11.95 7.50 37.20
N GLU A 30 -10.95 7.94 37.95
CA GLU A 30 -9.57 8.08 37.52
C GLU A 30 -8.71 6.97 38.13
N TRP A 31 -7.77 6.47 37.35
CA TRP A 31 -6.66 5.67 37.84
C TRP A 31 -5.35 6.15 37.20
N THR A 32 -4.26 5.91 37.90
CA THR A 32 -2.93 6.37 37.51
C THR A 32 -1.90 5.30 37.80
N THR A 33 -0.86 5.24 36.98
CA THR A 33 0.31 4.38 37.20
C THR A 33 1.57 5.10 36.72
N GLU A 34 2.64 4.97 37.50
CA GLU A 34 3.96 5.46 37.13
C GLU A 34 4.77 4.32 36.52
N MET A 35 5.59 4.62 35.51
CA MET A 35 6.46 3.62 34.91
C MET A 35 7.62 3.31 35.87
N SER A 36 7.98 2.03 35.97
CA SER A 36 9.10 1.58 36.81
C SER A 36 10.44 1.77 36.11
N GLN A 37 11.54 1.78 36.87
CA GLN A 37 12.92 1.62 36.35
C GLN A 37 13.34 2.67 35.31
N ASP A 38 12.97 3.94 35.51
CA ASP A 38 13.32 5.06 34.63
C ASP A 38 12.81 4.90 33.18
N GLU A 39 11.81 4.05 32.93
CA GLU A 39 11.16 3.93 31.62
C GLU A 39 10.38 5.20 31.28
N GLU A 40 10.61 5.75 30.09
CA GLU A 40 9.90 6.92 29.57
C GLU A 40 8.81 6.50 28.57
N ILE A 41 7.59 7.05 28.75
CA ILE A 41 6.49 6.83 27.81
C ILE A 41 6.79 7.58 26.50
N LEU A 42 6.80 6.86 25.38
CA LEU A 42 6.99 7.44 24.04
C LEU A 42 5.71 7.53 23.22
N ALA A 43 4.75 6.62 23.45
CA ALA A 43 3.45 6.67 22.80
C ALA A 43 2.38 5.99 23.65
N ILE A 44 1.13 6.43 23.49
CA ILE A 44 -0.05 5.80 24.13
C ILE A 44 -1.13 5.53 23.10
N GLY A 45 -1.89 4.46 23.30
CA GLY A 45 -3.08 4.11 22.52
C GLY A 45 -4.22 3.69 23.44
N ALA A 46 -5.45 4.08 23.12
CA ALA A 46 -6.64 3.74 23.89
C ALA A 46 -7.73 3.17 22.99
N GLY A 47 -8.24 2.00 23.35
CA GLY A 47 -9.49 1.43 22.85
C GLY A 47 -10.53 1.38 23.97
N GLU A 48 -11.69 0.80 23.70
CA GLU A 48 -12.79 0.70 24.65
C GLU A 48 -12.46 -0.18 25.86
N LYS A 49 -11.65 -1.22 25.64
CA LYS A 49 -11.36 -2.26 26.65
C LYS A 49 -9.89 -2.32 27.04
N LEU A 50 -9.01 -1.73 26.23
CA LEU A 50 -7.57 -1.87 26.32
C LEU A 50 -6.90 -0.49 26.20
N VAL A 51 -5.85 -0.27 26.99
CA VAL A 51 -4.96 0.89 26.93
C VAL A 51 -3.54 0.36 26.78
N ALA A 52 -2.74 0.98 25.92
CA ALA A 52 -1.38 0.56 25.62
C ALA A 52 -0.41 1.73 25.81
N VAL A 53 0.76 1.42 26.34
CA VAL A 53 1.87 2.36 26.55
C VAL A 53 3.12 1.76 25.93
N ALA A 54 3.71 2.45 24.96
CA ALA A 54 5.02 2.12 24.43
C ALA A 54 6.08 2.96 25.11
N THR A 55 7.20 2.34 25.50
CA THR A 55 8.29 2.99 26.22
C THR A 55 9.60 2.98 25.43
N ASP A 56 10.56 3.78 25.90
CA ASP A 56 11.93 3.88 25.41
C ASP A 56 12.74 2.58 25.52
N ASN A 57 12.44 1.75 26.52
CA ASN A 57 12.94 0.38 26.64
C ASN A 57 12.33 -0.62 25.64
N ARG A 58 11.69 -0.12 24.57
CA ARG A 58 11.02 -0.90 23.52
C ARG A 58 10.02 -1.91 24.11
N SER A 59 9.35 -1.51 25.18
CA SER A 59 8.32 -2.34 25.80
C SER A 59 6.95 -1.73 25.52
N LEU A 60 5.97 -2.60 25.28
CA LEU A 60 4.57 -2.27 25.20
C LEU A 60 3.88 -2.83 26.44
N ARG A 61 3.41 -1.95 27.31
CA ARG A 61 2.64 -2.30 28.51
C ARG A 61 1.15 -2.16 28.20
N LEU A 62 0.39 -3.21 28.43
CA LEU A 62 -1.05 -3.20 28.27
C LEU A 62 -1.76 -3.03 29.62
N PHE A 63 -2.91 -2.37 29.59
CA PHE A 63 -3.81 -2.18 30.71
C PHE A 63 -5.25 -2.35 30.24
N THR A 64 -6.15 -2.82 31.09
CA THR A 64 -7.59 -2.67 30.81
C THR A 64 -8.00 -1.21 30.96
N ALA A 65 -9.13 -0.81 30.38
CA ALA A 65 -9.67 0.55 30.51
C ALA A 65 -9.85 1.01 31.97
N TYR A 66 -10.01 0.08 32.91
CA TYR A 66 -10.20 0.33 34.35
C TYR A 66 -8.93 0.11 35.19
N GLY A 67 -7.76 -0.05 34.58
CA GLY A 67 -6.47 -0.02 35.27
C GLY A 67 -5.89 -1.37 35.69
N THR A 68 -6.49 -2.49 35.28
CA THR A 68 -5.86 -3.81 35.50
C THR A 68 -4.66 -3.95 34.57
N GLN A 69 -3.47 -4.22 35.13
CA GLN A 69 -2.28 -4.50 34.33
C GLN A 69 -2.44 -5.79 33.52
N ARG A 70 -1.99 -5.74 32.28
CA ARG A 70 -2.03 -6.83 31.30
C ARG A 70 -0.60 -7.16 30.85
N GLU A 71 -0.49 -7.97 29.82
CA GLU A 71 0.77 -8.45 29.26
C GLU A 71 1.73 -7.27 28.94
N ILE A 72 3.03 -7.51 29.14
CA ILE A 72 4.11 -6.63 28.71
C ILE A 72 4.84 -7.36 27.58
N ILE A 73 4.93 -6.76 26.40
CA ILE A 73 5.55 -7.37 25.22
C ILE A 73 6.63 -6.47 24.64
N ALA A 74 7.64 -7.05 23.98
CA ALA A 74 8.69 -6.30 23.33
C ALA A 74 8.23 -5.74 21.97
N ILE A 75 8.60 -4.50 21.67
CA ILE A 75 8.44 -3.86 20.36
C ILE A 75 9.73 -4.13 19.57
N PRO A 76 9.67 -4.70 18.36
CA PRO A 76 10.90 -5.09 17.62
C PRO A 76 11.81 -3.92 17.26
N GLY A 77 11.28 -2.69 17.18
CA GLY A 77 12.05 -1.50 16.86
C GLY A 77 11.50 -0.24 17.53
N PRO A 78 12.11 0.94 17.25
CA PRO A 78 11.65 2.21 17.78
C PRO A 78 10.18 2.48 17.41
N VAL A 79 9.36 2.82 18.39
CA VAL A 79 7.94 3.11 18.19
C VAL A 79 7.75 4.40 17.39
N VAL A 80 6.75 4.40 16.51
CA VAL A 80 6.31 5.56 15.73
C VAL A 80 5.01 6.12 16.28
N CYS A 81 3.98 5.27 16.42
CA CYS A 81 2.70 5.66 17.01
C CYS A 81 1.90 4.41 17.41
N LEU A 82 0.86 4.64 18.21
CA LEU A 82 -0.12 3.64 18.63
C LEU A 82 -1.54 4.08 18.21
N ALA A 83 -2.42 3.12 17.96
CA ALA A 83 -3.85 3.35 17.81
C ALA A 83 -4.63 2.22 18.48
N GLY A 84 -5.83 2.51 19.02
CA GLY A 84 -6.68 1.53 19.69
C GLY A 84 -8.12 1.54 19.17
N HIS A 85 -8.76 0.36 19.16
CA HIS A 85 -10.17 0.20 18.84
C HIS A 85 -10.69 -1.10 19.48
N GLY A 86 -11.71 -1.00 20.33
CA GLY A 86 -12.26 -2.11 21.08
C GLY A 86 -11.23 -2.72 22.04
N ASP A 87 -10.91 -3.97 21.79
CA ASP A 87 -9.86 -4.77 22.41
C ASP A 87 -8.62 -4.93 21.51
N LYS A 88 -8.54 -4.16 20.42
CA LYS A 88 -7.46 -4.19 19.43
C LYS A 88 -6.51 -3.00 19.61
N MET A 89 -5.25 -3.22 19.27
CA MET A 89 -4.21 -2.18 19.22
C MET A 89 -3.36 -2.32 17.96
N LEU A 90 -3.00 -1.19 17.37
CA LEU A 90 -1.96 -1.10 16.34
C LEU A 90 -0.71 -0.49 16.97
N VAL A 91 0.43 -1.13 16.72
CA VAL A 91 1.75 -0.63 17.12
C VAL A 91 2.59 -0.43 15.87
N ALA A 92 2.80 0.83 15.48
CA ALA A 92 3.72 1.15 14.40
C ALA A 92 5.13 1.34 14.93
N TYR A 93 6.10 0.71 14.27
CA TYR A 93 7.51 0.82 14.64
C TYR A 93 8.41 0.78 13.41
N HIS A 94 9.60 1.36 13.53
CA HIS A 94 10.63 1.23 12.51
C HIS A 94 11.24 -0.17 12.55
N ASN A 95 11.10 -0.94 11.47
CA ASN A 95 11.64 -2.30 11.39
C ASN A 95 13.15 -2.29 11.11
N THR A 96 13.59 -1.35 10.28
CA THR A 96 15.01 -1.10 9.98
C THR A 96 15.18 0.35 9.49
N SER A 97 16.42 0.81 9.41
CA SER A 97 16.75 2.07 8.74
C SER A 97 16.46 1.98 7.24
N ALA A 98 16.16 3.11 6.61
CA ALA A 98 16.00 3.23 5.17
C ALA A 98 17.21 2.61 4.45
N LEU A 99 16.98 1.60 3.60
CA LEU A 99 18.05 0.93 2.84
C LEU A 99 18.45 1.74 1.61
N ILE A 100 17.51 2.48 1.02
CA ILE A 100 17.68 3.24 -0.23
C ILE A 100 16.84 4.53 -0.13
N GLY A 101 17.46 5.69 -0.35
CA GLY A 101 16.78 6.98 -0.40
C GLY A 101 16.12 7.42 0.92
N ASP A 102 15.06 8.21 0.81
CA ASP A 102 14.32 8.80 1.94
C ASP A 102 13.13 7.92 2.41
N ASP A 103 13.10 6.64 2.02
CA ASP A 103 11.99 5.73 2.32
C ASP A 103 11.92 5.34 3.80
N GLN A 104 10.73 5.35 4.40
CA GLN A 104 10.52 4.78 5.73
C GLN A 104 10.20 3.29 5.66
N ASN A 105 10.89 2.48 6.47
CA ASN A 105 10.54 1.08 6.67
C ASN A 105 9.78 0.90 8.00
N ILE A 106 8.44 0.96 7.90
CA ILE A 106 7.52 0.82 9.03
C ILE A 106 6.80 -0.52 8.95
N SER A 107 6.81 -1.24 10.08
CA SER A 107 5.97 -2.42 10.29
C SER A 107 4.94 -2.12 11.37
N LEU A 108 3.85 -2.91 11.37
CA LEU A 108 2.78 -2.86 12.34
C LEU A 108 2.70 -4.18 13.11
N MET A 109 2.46 -4.11 14.41
CA MET A 109 1.85 -5.21 15.15
C MET A 109 0.35 -4.89 15.32
N PHE A 110 -0.50 -5.78 14.83
CA PHE A 110 -1.93 -5.80 15.14
C PHE A 110 -2.17 -6.76 16.30
N LEU A 111 -2.56 -6.19 17.43
CA LEU A 111 -2.80 -6.92 18.67
C LEU A 111 -4.30 -7.00 18.94
N GLN A 112 -4.77 -8.13 19.46
CA GLN A 112 -6.13 -8.28 19.95
C GLN A 112 -6.14 -9.04 21.27
N ALA A 113 -6.70 -8.44 22.31
CA ALA A 113 -6.87 -9.07 23.61
C ALA A 113 -8.17 -9.91 23.63
N ILE A 114 -8.05 -11.22 23.85
CA ILE A 114 -9.19 -12.15 23.92
C ILE A 114 -9.14 -12.85 25.28
N GLY A 115 -9.91 -12.35 26.25
CA GLY A 115 -9.79 -12.75 27.64
C GLY A 115 -8.36 -12.49 28.15
N MET A 116 -7.71 -13.51 28.72
CA MET A 116 -6.31 -13.48 29.19
C MET A 116 -5.28 -13.83 28.11
N LYS A 117 -5.71 -14.01 26.85
CA LYS A 117 -4.81 -14.26 25.72
C LYS A 117 -4.62 -12.98 24.91
N LEU A 118 -3.42 -12.82 24.36
CA LEU A 118 -3.11 -11.76 23.41
C LEU A 118 -2.74 -12.40 22.07
N LYS A 119 -3.47 -12.05 21.01
CA LYS A 119 -3.07 -12.39 19.65
C LYS A 119 -2.28 -11.25 19.04
N CYS A 120 -1.23 -11.58 18.28
CA CYS A 120 -0.45 -10.64 17.49
C CYS A 120 -0.38 -11.09 16.02
N ILE A 121 -0.54 -10.15 15.10
CA ILE A 121 -0.26 -10.31 13.67
C ILE A 121 0.72 -9.21 13.26
N HIS A 122 1.84 -9.60 12.65
CA HIS A 122 2.77 -8.64 12.06
C HIS A 122 2.34 -8.30 10.63
N MET A 123 2.34 -7.01 10.31
CA MET A 123 2.01 -6.50 8.97
C MET A 123 3.10 -5.52 8.53
N ASN A 124 3.36 -5.44 7.23
CA ASN A 124 4.17 -4.37 6.68
C ASN A 124 3.27 -3.20 6.28
N LEU A 125 3.78 -1.97 6.42
CA LEU A 125 3.05 -0.77 6.03
C LEU A 125 3.48 -0.33 4.62
N PRO A 126 2.62 -0.49 3.58
CA PRO A 126 2.97 -0.13 2.20
C PRO A 126 2.84 1.38 1.98
N LEU A 127 3.78 2.14 2.54
CA LEU A 127 3.94 3.57 2.27
C LEU A 127 4.31 3.78 0.79
N GLY A 128 3.89 4.91 0.23
CA GLY A 128 4.37 5.31 -1.09
C GLY A 128 5.87 5.65 -1.06
N PRO A 129 6.55 5.67 -2.23
CA PRO A 129 7.97 6.04 -2.32
C PRO A 129 8.23 7.43 -1.73
N GLY A 130 9.20 7.54 -0.82
CA GLY A 130 9.54 8.75 -0.07
C GLY A 130 8.44 9.26 0.87
N ALA A 131 7.33 8.52 1.03
CA ALA A 131 6.23 8.92 1.87
C ALA A 131 6.51 8.63 3.35
N LYS A 132 5.93 9.47 4.21
CA LYS A 132 5.95 9.30 5.67
C LYS A 132 4.57 8.92 6.16
N LEU A 133 4.51 8.16 7.25
CA LEU A 133 3.26 7.93 7.96
C LEU A 133 2.77 9.24 8.59
N THR A 134 1.53 9.63 8.33
CA THR A 134 0.95 10.89 8.86
C THR A 134 -0.28 10.67 9.74
N TRP A 135 -1.00 9.57 9.56
CA TRP A 135 -2.08 9.14 10.43
C TRP A 135 -2.20 7.61 10.42
N LEU A 136 -2.49 7.03 11.57
CA LEU A 136 -2.74 5.61 11.77
C LEU A 136 -3.96 5.48 12.68
N GLY A 137 -4.87 4.58 12.35
CA GLY A 137 -6.06 4.38 13.15
C GLY A 137 -6.83 3.15 12.75
N PHE A 138 -8.07 3.12 13.21
CA PHE A 138 -9.06 2.14 12.84
C PHE A 138 -10.24 2.83 12.17
N THR A 139 -10.95 2.08 11.34
CA THR A 139 -12.26 2.47 10.85
C THR A 139 -13.34 2.25 11.92
N ASP A 140 -14.55 2.72 11.66
CA ASP A 140 -15.74 2.43 12.48
C ASP A 140 -16.09 0.93 12.59
N LYS A 141 -15.62 0.10 11.64
CA LYS A 141 -15.72 -1.38 11.69
C LYS A 141 -14.52 -2.05 12.36
N GLY A 142 -13.52 -1.28 12.78
CA GLY A 142 -12.34 -1.80 13.46
C GLY A 142 -11.31 -2.45 12.54
N SER A 143 -11.30 -2.07 11.24
CA SER A 143 -10.22 -2.43 10.31
C SER A 143 -9.06 -1.45 10.45
N PRO A 144 -7.80 -1.91 10.39
CA PRO A 144 -6.64 -1.02 10.37
C PRO A 144 -6.66 -0.08 9.16
N ALA A 145 -6.35 1.19 9.37
CA ALA A 145 -6.22 2.17 8.29
C ALA A 145 -5.03 3.10 8.55
N PHE A 146 -4.39 3.56 7.48
CA PHE A 146 -3.34 4.58 7.57
C PHE A 146 -3.41 5.57 6.41
N PHE A 147 -2.84 6.75 6.65
CA PHE A 147 -2.70 7.82 5.68
C PHE A 147 -1.25 8.28 5.60
N ASP A 148 -0.73 8.37 4.39
CA ASP A 148 0.65 8.79 4.14
C ASP A 148 0.76 10.25 3.67
N SER A 149 1.98 10.77 3.69
CA SER A 149 2.26 12.17 3.31
C SER A 149 2.06 12.48 1.82
N LEU A 150 1.84 11.46 0.98
CA LEU A 150 1.45 11.64 -0.42
C LEU A 150 -0.06 11.79 -0.59
N GLY A 151 -0.81 11.72 0.51
CA GLY A 151 -2.24 11.96 0.52
C GLY A 151 -3.07 10.71 0.23
N VAL A 152 -2.50 9.50 0.38
CA VAL A 152 -3.18 8.24 0.09
C VAL A 152 -3.63 7.56 1.39
N LEU A 153 -4.94 7.31 1.48
CA LEU A 153 -5.53 6.48 2.53
C LEU A 153 -5.55 5.02 2.07
N LYS A 154 -5.07 4.12 2.92
CA LYS A 154 -5.18 2.68 2.71
C LYS A 154 -5.85 2.01 3.91
N ILE A 155 -6.76 1.08 3.65
CA ILE A 155 -7.45 0.27 4.66
C ILE A 155 -7.01 -1.18 4.49
N TYR A 156 -6.73 -1.86 5.59
CA TYR A 156 -6.39 -3.27 5.59
C TYR A 156 -7.67 -4.10 5.62
N ASN A 157 -7.87 -4.93 4.61
CA ASN A 157 -8.95 -5.90 4.62
C ASN A 157 -8.46 -7.17 5.31
N THR A 158 -8.99 -7.48 6.49
CA THR A 158 -8.58 -8.65 7.29
C THR A 158 -8.98 -9.98 6.66
N SER A 159 -10.07 -10.00 5.87
CA SER A 159 -10.53 -11.19 5.15
C SER A 159 -9.55 -11.63 4.08
N TYR A 160 -9.01 -10.67 3.32
CA TYR A 160 -8.06 -10.92 2.23
C TYR A 160 -6.58 -10.77 2.65
N GLY A 161 -6.32 -10.16 3.81
CA GLY A 161 -4.97 -9.97 4.33
C GLY A 161 -4.15 -8.93 3.55
N VAL A 162 -4.79 -7.97 2.88
CA VAL A 162 -4.15 -7.00 1.99
C VAL A 162 -4.53 -5.55 2.31
N TRP A 163 -3.61 -4.63 2.04
CA TRP A 163 -3.85 -3.20 2.09
C TRP A 163 -4.45 -2.71 0.77
N MET A 164 -5.51 -1.93 0.85
CA MET A 164 -6.24 -1.44 -0.29
C MET A 164 -6.30 0.10 -0.27
N PRO A 165 -5.83 0.78 -1.32
CA PRO A 165 -5.95 2.23 -1.43
C PRO A 165 -7.39 2.61 -1.73
N LEU A 166 -7.97 3.48 -0.90
CA LEU A 166 -9.38 3.86 -0.98
C LEU A 166 -9.62 5.36 -1.00
N CYS A 167 -8.59 6.19 -0.90
CA CYS A 167 -8.76 7.62 -1.13
C CYS A 167 -7.42 8.22 -1.53
N ASN A 168 -7.43 9.07 -2.56
CA ASN A 168 -6.30 9.92 -2.89
C ASN A 168 -6.73 11.38 -2.76
N THR A 169 -6.30 12.03 -1.70
CA THR A 169 -6.68 13.42 -1.41
C THR A 169 -6.10 14.44 -2.39
N ALA A 170 -5.11 14.05 -3.21
CA ALA A 170 -4.55 14.91 -4.24
C ALA A 170 -5.59 15.34 -5.30
N SER A 171 -6.63 14.54 -5.55
CA SER A 171 -7.74 14.91 -6.46
C SER A 171 -8.74 15.88 -5.82
N HIS A 172 -8.63 16.14 -4.51
CA HIS A 172 -9.55 16.95 -3.73
C HIS A 172 -8.95 18.28 -3.26
N VAL A 173 -7.68 18.56 -3.60
CA VAL A 173 -6.99 19.82 -3.29
C VAL A 173 -6.92 20.74 -4.50
N LYS A 174 -6.84 22.06 -4.27
CA LYS A 174 -6.67 23.06 -5.34
C LYS A 174 -5.31 23.74 -5.29
N GLY A 175 -4.74 23.92 -4.10
CA GLY A 175 -3.43 24.50 -3.87
C GLY A 175 -2.32 23.45 -3.73
N VAL A 176 -1.10 23.80 -4.14
CA VAL A 176 0.09 22.92 -4.00
C VAL A 176 0.44 22.68 -2.52
N SER A 177 0.12 23.64 -1.65
CA SER A 177 0.33 23.57 -0.20
C SER A 177 -0.91 23.13 0.58
N ASP A 178 -1.98 22.75 -0.12
CA ASP A 178 -3.18 22.20 0.52
C ASP A 178 -2.90 20.77 0.97
N ARG A 179 -3.31 20.43 2.18
CA ARG A 179 -3.19 19.09 2.76
C ARG A 179 -4.47 18.74 3.51
N PHE A 180 -4.80 17.47 3.59
CA PHE A 180 -5.89 17.01 4.45
C PHE A 180 -5.34 16.44 5.76
N PHE A 181 -5.95 16.86 6.87
CA PHE A 181 -5.70 16.30 8.19
C PHE A 181 -6.84 15.33 8.52
N ILE A 182 -6.53 14.05 8.65
CA ILE A 182 -7.53 12.98 8.82
C ILE A 182 -8.12 13.01 10.23
N ILE A 183 -9.45 12.88 10.31
CA ILE A 183 -10.20 12.82 11.58
C ILE A 183 -10.76 11.42 11.80
N GLU A 184 -11.49 10.88 10.80
CA GLU A 184 -12.20 9.60 10.92
C GLU A 184 -12.30 8.92 9.54
N VAL A 185 -12.26 7.60 9.54
CA VAL A 185 -12.52 6.77 8.35
C VAL A 185 -13.74 5.91 8.63
N SER A 186 -14.83 6.10 7.88
CA SER A 186 -16.04 5.29 8.02
C SER A 186 -16.22 4.34 6.83
N GLU A 187 -16.09 3.04 7.11
CA GLU A 187 -16.48 1.99 6.16
C GLU A 187 -17.99 1.92 6.03
N THR A 188 -18.75 2.13 7.11
CA THR A 188 -20.22 2.05 7.04
C THR A 188 -20.79 3.12 6.11
N LYS A 189 -20.27 4.34 6.19
CA LYS A 189 -20.72 5.46 5.34
C LYS A 189 -19.93 5.60 4.04
N GLN A 190 -18.85 4.84 3.87
CA GLN A 190 -17.93 4.94 2.74
C GLN A 190 -17.35 6.36 2.56
N VAL A 191 -16.99 6.99 3.67
CA VAL A 191 -16.51 8.39 3.72
C VAL A 191 -15.27 8.52 4.60
N LEU A 192 -14.30 9.30 4.13
CA LEU A 192 -13.18 9.85 4.87
C LEU A 192 -13.54 11.26 5.38
N TYR A 193 -13.53 11.44 6.69
CA TYR A 193 -13.70 12.74 7.33
C TYR A 193 -12.34 13.39 7.57
N ALA A 194 -12.12 14.57 7.00
CA ALA A 194 -10.83 15.26 7.08
C ALA A 194 -10.98 16.78 7.07
N VAL A 195 -10.00 17.48 7.63
CA VAL A 195 -9.94 18.95 7.61
C VAL A 195 -8.96 19.40 6.53
N LEU A 196 -9.43 20.26 5.61
CA LEU A 196 -8.57 20.88 4.61
C LEU A 196 -7.71 21.97 5.27
N CYS A 197 -6.40 21.75 5.29
CA CYS A 197 -5.39 22.66 5.78
C CYS A 197 -4.71 23.37 4.60
N ARG A 198 -4.56 24.69 4.68
CA ARG A 198 -3.93 25.50 3.62
C ARG A 198 -2.60 26.06 4.13
N GLY A 199 -1.49 25.63 3.54
CA GLY A 199 -0.15 26.07 3.95
C GLY A 199 0.40 25.37 5.21
N SER A 200 -0.32 24.39 5.76
CA SER A 200 0.10 23.59 6.92
C SER A 200 -0.39 22.14 6.77
N SER A 201 0.18 21.22 7.56
CA SER A 201 -0.28 19.83 7.63
C SER A 201 -1.31 19.56 8.72
N TYR A 202 -1.61 20.56 9.56
CA TYR A 202 -2.56 20.48 10.67
C TYR A 202 -3.39 21.77 10.76
N PRO A 203 -4.64 21.68 11.25
CA PRO A 203 -5.51 22.84 11.32
C PRO A 203 -5.27 23.68 12.57
N GLN A 204 -5.67 24.95 12.52
CA GLN A 204 -5.78 25.78 13.72
C GLN A 204 -6.97 25.30 14.58
N THR A 205 -6.85 25.37 15.89
CA THR A 205 -7.90 24.87 16.81
C THR A 205 -9.07 25.83 16.99
N VAL A 206 -8.84 27.12 16.74
CA VAL A 206 -9.83 28.19 16.89
C VAL A 206 -9.87 29.07 15.63
N PRO A 207 -11.04 29.28 15.01
CA PRO A 207 -12.33 28.64 15.30
C PRO A 207 -12.28 27.14 15.00
N ARG A 208 -13.29 26.39 15.49
CA ARG A 208 -13.41 24.95 15.20
C ARG A 208 -13.38 24.72 13.68
N PRO A 209 -12.41 23.96 13.14
CA PRO A 209 -12.31 23.74 11.71
C PRO A 209 -13.53 23.02 11.12
N ALA A 210 -13.88 23.37 9.88
CA ALA A 210 -14.88 22.64 9.12
C ALA A 210 -14.32 21.29 8.68
N VAL A 211 -15.09 20.22 8.90
CA VAL A 211 -14.78 18.87 8.46
C VAL A 211 -15.36 18.67 7.06
N ALA A 212 -14.53 18.23 6.13
CA ALA A 212 -14.91 17.82 4.80
C ALA A 212 -15.15 16.30 4.75
N GLU A 213 -16.08 15.89 3.89
CA GLU A 213 -16.36 14.49 3.58
C GLU A 213 -15.76 14.18 2.21
N LEU A 214 -14.85 13.22 2.16
CA LEU A 214 -14.25 12.71 0.93
C LEU A 214 -14.74 11.27 0.70
N PRO A 215 -15.18 10.90 -0.52
CA PRO A 215 -15.62 9.54 -0.77
C PRO A 215 -14.46 8.55 -0.65
N LEU A 216 -14.76 7.36 -0.10
CA LEU A 216 -13.88 6.21 -0.26
C LEU A 216 -14.12 5.61 -1.66
N GLU A 217 -13.09 5.65 -2.49
CA GLU A 217 -13.11 5.25 -3.89
C GLU A 217 -11.78 4.58 -4.26
N PHE A 218 -11.87 3.44 -4.94
CA PHE A 218 -10.67 2.83 -5.51
C PHE A 218 -10.11 3.69 -6.65
N PRO A 219 -8.77 3.83 -6.73
CA PRO A 219 -8.13 4.49 -7.86
C PRO A 219 -8.13 3.58 -9.10
N MET A 220 -9.31 3.26 -9.63
CA MET A 220 -9.46 2.49 -10.86
C MET A 220 -8.97 3.31 -12.06
N CYS A 221 -8.63 2.61 -13.15
CA CYS A 221 -8.29 3.26 -14.41
C CYS A 221 -9.53 3.93 -15.03
N GLU A 222 -9.34 5.09 -15.66
CA GLU A 222 -10.37 5.75 -16.49
C GLU A 222 -11.69 6.08 -15.74
N MET A 223 -11.60 6.58 -14.51
CA MET A 223 -12.76 6.95 -13.66
C MET A 223 -13.69 8.03 -14.21
N GLU A 224 -13.33 8.67 -15.33
CA GLU A 224 -14.21 9.56 -16.07
C GLU A 224 -15.29 8.82 -16.88
N THR A 225 -15.12 7.51 -17.10
CA THR A 225 -16.07 6.69 -17.85
C THR A 225 -17.14 6.08 -16.95
N ASP A 226 -18.37 5.96 -17.45
CA ASP A 226 -19.45 5.26 -16.73
C ASP A 226 -19.08 3.79 -16.43
N LYS A 227 -18.35 3.15 -17.35
CA LYS A 227 -17.82 1.80 -17.19
C LYS A 227 -17.01 1.69 -15.90
N SER A 228 -15.94 2.48 -15.77
CA SER A 228 -15.04 2.39 -14.63
C SER A 228 -15.74 2.79 -13.33
N ARG A 229 -16.66 3.77 -13.36
CA ARG A 229 -17.47 4.15 -12.19
C ARG A 229 -18.35 3.00 -11.69
N PHE A 230 -18.96 2.23 -12.60
CA PHE A 230 -19.74 1.06 -12.21
C PHE A 230 -18.86 -0.10 -11.72
N GLU A 231 -17.72 -0.34 -12.38
CA GLU A 231 -16.73 -1.35 -11.96
C GLU A 231 -16.18 -1.06 -10.56
N GLU A 232 -15.82 0.21 -10.29
CA GLU A 232 -15.38 0.68 -8.98
C GLU A 232 -16.41 0.40 -7.90
N GLN A 233 -17.66 0.82 -8.12
CA GLN A 233 -18.74 0.65 -7.13
C GLN A 233 -18.99 -0.81 -6.81
N LEU A 234 -19.10 -1.67 -7.84
CA LEU A 234 -19.32 -3.10 -7.64
C LEU A 234 -18.13 -3.75 -6.91
N CYS A 235 -16.90 -3.41 -7.29
CA CYS A 235 -15.71 -3.93 -6.63
C CYS A 235 -15.66 -3.53 -5.15
N ARG A 236 -15.85 -2.24 -4.86
CA ARG A 236 -15.83 -1.71 -3.49
C ARG A 236 -16.92 -2.29 -2.61
N TRP A 237 -18.14 -2.39 -3.11
CA TRP A 237 -19.24 -2.99 -2.38
C TRP A 237 -19.02 -4.48 -2.09
N SER A 238 -18.44 -5.21 -3.04
CA SER A 238 -18.15 -6.64 -2.86
C SER A 238 -17.06 -6.90 -1.82
N LEU A 239 -16.11 -5.98 -1.64
CA LEU A 239 -14.97 -6.18 -0.74
C LEU A 239 -15.24 -5.78 0.72
N TRP A 240 -16.12 -4.80 0.95
CA TRP A 240 -16.41 -4.31 2.30
C TRP A 240 -17.75 -4.73 2.87
N ASN A 241 -18.53 -5.55 2.15
CA ASN A 241 -19.90 -5.91 2.52
C ASN A 241 -20.69 -4.69 3.00
N ALA A 242 -20.45 -3.55 2.35
CA ALA A 242 -20.89 -2.24 2.84
C ALA A 242 -22.37 -2.07 2.54
N ASP A 243 -23.24 -2.87 3.22
CA ASP A 243 -24.69 -3.03 3.03
C ASP A 243 -25.26 -2.18 1.88
N PRO A 244 -24.89 -2.48 0.61
CA PRO A 244 -25.53 -1.78 -0.48
C PRO A 244 -26.95 -2.30 -0.43
N ASN A 245 -27.93 -1.42 -0.54
CA ASN A 245 -29.28 -1.88 -0.81
C ASN A 245 -29.16 -2.86 -1.99
N GLU A 246 -29.55 -4.12 -1.80
CA GLU A 246 -29.33 -5.19 -2.79
C GLU A 246 -29.85 -4.78 -4.18
N LYS A 247 -30.90 -3.94 -4.18
CA LYS A 247 -31.44 -3.26 -5.35
C LYS A 247 -30.43 -2.36 -6.08
N GLN A 248 -29.68 -1.53 -5.37
CA GLN A 248 -28.65 -0.64 -5.94
C GLN A 248 -27.51 -1.45 -6.55
N PHE A 249 -27.03 -2.49 -5.85
CA PHE A 249 -26.02 -3.40 -6.40
C PHE A 249 -26.51 -4.02 -7.71
N LYS A 250 -27.72 -4.59 -7.70
CA LYS A 250 -28.35 -5.17 -8.90
C LYS A 250 -28.52 -4.15 -10.03
N GLU A 251 -28.93 -2.93 -9.70
CA GLU A 251 -29.09 -1.85 -10.69
C GLU A 251 -27.77 -1.49 -11.38
N ILE A 252 -26.69 -1.29 -10.62
CA ILE A 252 -25.37 -0.96 -11.18
C ILE A 252 -24.81 -2.12 -11.99
N ALA A 253 -24.94 -3.36 -11.50
CA ALA A 253 -24.55 -4.57 -12.24
C ALA A 253 -25.25 -4.66 -13.60
N VAL A 254 -26.57 -4.42 -13.64
CA VAL A 254 -27.34 -4.43 -14.89
C VAL A 254 -26.94 -3.28 -15.81
N LYS A 255 -26.65 -2.09 -15.28
CA LYS A 255 -26.16 -0.96 -16.08
C LYS A 255 -24.83 -1.29 -16.73
N LEU A 256 -23.88 -1.88 -15.99
CA LEU A 256 -22.59 -2.28 -16.52
C LEU A 256 -22.72 -3.41 -17.55
N PHE A 257 -23.56 -4.41 -17.30
CA PHE A 257 -23.88 -5.47 -18.26
C PHE A 257 -24.50 -4.90 -19.55
N ALA A 258 -25.50 -4.02 -19.42
CA ALA A 258 -26.15 -3.37 -20.54
C ALA A 258 -25.17 -2.51 -21.37
N LEU A 259 -24.22 -1.83 -20.71
CA LEU A 259 -23.16 -1.05 -21.37
C LEU A 259 -22.28 -1.96 -22.24
N ALA A 260 -21.88 -3.12 -21.72
CA ALA A 260 -21.10 -4.11 -22.48
C ALA A 260 -21.89 -4.65 -23.69
N CYS A 261 -23.18 -5.00 -23.51
CA CYS A 261 -24.02 -5.50 -24.60
C CYS A 261 -24.25 -4.45 -25.71
N ARG A 262 -24.44 -3.17 -25.35
CA ARG A 262 -24.61 -2.07 -26.32
C ARG A 262 -23.32 -1.76 -27.08
N SER A 263 -22.17 -2.03 -26.47
CA SER A 263 -20.85 -1.88 -27.08
C SER A 263 -20.40 -3.12 -27.86
N GLU A 264 -21.28 -4.11 -28.03
CA GLU A 264 -21.03 -5.37 -28.75
C GLU A 264 -19.92 -6.26 -28.13
N LEU A 265 -19.63 -6.06 -26.85
CA LEU A 265 -18.61 -6.82 -26.11
C LEU A 265 -19.24 -8.02 -25.37
N GLU A 266 -19.76 -8.99 -26.11
CA GLU A 266 -20.50 -10.13 -25.54
C GLU A 266 -19.68 -10.97 -24.56
N GLN A 267 -18.38 -11.19 -24.82
CA GLN A 267 -17.50 -11.96 -23.94
C GLN A 267 -17.34 -11.27 -22.57
N ARG A 268 -17.15 -9.95 -22.56
CA ARG A 268 -17.08 -9.17 -21.33
C ARG A 268 -18.41 -9.20 -20.57
N ALA A 269 -19.53 -9.11 -21.30
CA ALA A 269 -20.85 -9.18 -20.69
C ALA A 269 -21.09 -10.55 -20.00
N GLN A 270 -20.65 -11.64 -20.64
CA GLN A 270 -20.69 -12.98 -20.06
C GLN A 270 -19.79 -13.09 -18.82
N GLU A 271 -18.53 -12.69 -18.93
CA GLU A 271 -17.52 -12.72 -17.85
C GLU A 271 -18.01 -11.93 -16.62
N LEU A 272 -18.62 -10.76 -16.83
CA LEU A 272 -19.16 -9.95 -15.74
C LEU A 272 -20.24 -10.68 -14.94
N ILE A 273 -21.17 -11.37 -15.60
CA ILE A 273 -22.24 -12.10 -14.91
C ILE A 273 -21.67 -13.33 -14.19
N GLU A 274 -20.69 -13.99 -14.79
CA GLU A 274 -19.96 -15.09 -14.16
C GLU A 274 -19.25 -14.62 -12.89
N LEU A 275 -18.54 -13.48 -12.96
CA LEU A 275 -17.82 -12.89 -11.83
C LEU A 275 -18.75 -12.51 -10.67
N ILE A 276 -19.92 -11.94 -10.98
CA ILE A 276 -20.91 -11.57 -9.94
C ILE A 276 -21.55 -12.81 -9.31
N GLY A 277 -21.74 -13.89 -10.08
CA GLY A 277 -22.23 -15.17 -9.57
C GLY A 277 -23.66 -15.15 -9.01
N SER A 278 -24.45 -14.11 -9.28
CA SER A 278 -25.82 -13.95 -8.76
C SER A 278 -26.87 -14.53 -9.72
N ARG A 279 -27.74 -15.40 -9.19
CA ARG A 279 -28.83 -16.04 -9.95
C ARG A 279 -29.85 -15.07 -10.49
N ASP A 280 -30.32 -14.16 -9.65
CA ASP A 280 -31.34 -13.19 -10.04
C ASP A 280 -30.84 -12.29 -11.17
N LEU A 281 -29.54 -11.92 -11.12
CA LEU A 281 -28.91 -11.12 -12.17
C LEU A 281 -28.71 -11.91 -13.46
N LEU A 282 -28.42 -13.21 -13.37
CA LEU A 282 -28.29 -14.08 -14.53
C LEU A 282 -29.61 -14.19 -15.31
N ASP A 283 -30.73 -14.41 -14.62
CA ASP A 283 -32.05 -14.48 -15.27
C ASP A 283 -32.43 -13.14 -15.93
N LEU A 284 -32.12 -12.04 -15.26
CA LEU A 284 -32.36 -10.70 -15.79
C LEU A 284 -31.46 -10.40 -17.01
N ALA A 285 -30.20 -10.83 -16.97
CA ALA A 285 -29.24 -10.72 -18.05
C ALA A 285 -29.68 -11.52 -19.29
N ILE A 286 -30.17 -12.76 -19.11
CA ILE A 286 -30.73 -13.58 -20.20
C ILE A 286 -31.91 -12.85 -20.86
N LYS A 287 -32.88 -12.38 -20.07
CA LYS A 287 -34.04 -11.64 -20.60
C LYS A 287 -33.62 -10.38 -21.34
N TYR A 288 -32.64 -9.65 -20.81
CA TYR A 288 -32.13 -8.43 -21.44
C TYR A 288 -31.41 -8.71 -22.76
N ALA A 289 -30.48 -9.69 -22.78
CA ALA A 289 -29.76 -10.09 -23.99
C ALA A 289 -30.72 -10.58 -25.07
N SER A 290 -31.74 -11.36 -24.69
CA SER A 290 -32.77 -11.83 -25.61
C SER A 290 -33.56 -10.69 -26.24
N ARG A 291 -33.99 -9.71 -25.43
CA ARG A 291 -34.72 -8.53 -25.90
C ARG A 291 -33.88 -7.62 -26.79
N LEU A 292 -32.57 -7.56 -26.58
CA LEU A 292 -31.63 -6.80 -27.40
C LEU A 292 -31.28 -7.51 -28.74
N GLY A 293 -31.77 -8.74 -28.95
CA GLY A 293 -31.45 -9.54 -30.14
C GLY A 293 -30.10 -10.24 -30.10
N ARG A 294 -29.41 -10.28 -28.95
CA ARG A 294 -28.10 -10.94 -28.77
C ARG A 294 -28.29 -12.42 -28.43
N MET A 295 -28.76 -13.21 -29.40
CA MET A 295 -29.14 -14.62 -29.20
C MET A 295 -27.98 -15.51 -28.75
N HIS A 296 -26.78 -15.33 -29.31
CA HIS A 296 -25.61 -16.11 -28.91
C HIS A 296 -25.17 -15.85 -27.47
N LEU A 297 -25.26 -14.60 -27.00
CA LEU A 297 -25.02 -14.27 -25.61
C LEU A 297 -26.08 -14.88 -24.70
N ALA A 298 -27.37 -14.76 -25.06
CA ALA A 298 -28.47 -15.32 -24.29
C ALA A 298 -28.38 -16.85 -24.13
N ASP A 299 -28.01 -17.58 -25.19
CA ASP A 299 -27.83 -19.03 -25.18
C ASP A 299 -26.64 -19.46 -24.29
N ARG A 300 -25.52 -18.72 -24.38
CA ARG A 300 -24.36 -18.93 -23.49
C ARG A 300 -24.71 -18.69 -22.02
N LEU A 301 -25.42 -17.60 -21.71
CA LEU A 301 -25.89 -17.32 -20.35
C LEU A 301 -26.89 -18.37 -19.86
N THR A 302 -27.76 -18.89 -20.74
CA THR A 302 -28.70 -19.97 -20.41
C THR A 302 -27.96 -21.28 -20.11
N THR A 303 -26.91 -21.60 -20.88
CA THR A 303 -26.04 -22.75 -20.62
C THR A 303 -25.34 -22.59 -19.27
N MET A 304 -24.82 -21.40 -18.97
CA MET A 304 -24.21 -21.08 -17.68
C MET A 304 -25.21 -21.23 -16.52
N ALA A 305 -26.47 -20.82 -16.71
CA ALA A 305 -27.51 -21.00 -15.70
C ALA A 305 -27.73 -22.48 -15.37
N LYS A 306 -27.75 -23.36 -16.37
CA LYS A 306 -27.85 -24.82 -16.17
C LYS A 306 -26.63 -25.38 -15.43
N THR A 307 -25.42 -24.97 -15.80
CA THR A 307 -24.18 -25.42 -15.13
C THR A 307 -24.14 -25.01 -13.66
N ILE A 308 -24.62 -23.82 -13.32
CA ILE A 308 -24.69 -23.39 -11.91
C ILE A 308 -25.80 -24.18 -11.18
N GLU A 309 -26.82 -24.74 -11.87
CA GLU A 309 -27.94 -25.49 -11.24
C GLU A 309 -27.52 -26.93 -10.94
N GLU A 310 -26.73 -27.50 -11.85
CA GLU A 310 -26.16 -28.84 -11.74
C GLU A 310 -24.98 -28.90 -10.77
N ARG A 311 -24.32 -27.77 -10.49
CA ARG A 311 -23.42 -27.69 -9.33
C ARG A 311 -24.27 -27.96 -8.08
N PRO A 312 -23.96 -29.00 -7.28
CA PRO A 312 -24.61 -29.14 -5.99
C PRO A 312 -24.45 -27.80 -5.26
N LYS A 313 -25.46 -27.44 -4.47
CA LYS A 313 -25.26 -26.49 -3.38
C LYS A 313 -24.27 -27.11 -2.39
N THR A 314 -23.01 -27.36 -2.78
CA THR A 314 -21.92 -26.91 -1.93
C THR A 314 -22.34 -25.51 -1.60
N PRO A 315 -22.61 -25.19 -0.32
CA PRO A 315 -22.79 -23.81 0.02
C PRO A 315 -21.65 -23.11 -0.71
N LEU A 316 -21.99 -22.14 -1.55
CA LEU A 316 -21.27 -20.90 -1.43
C LEU A 316 -21.39 -20.66 0.07
N THR A 317 -20.40 -21.15 0.80
CA THR A 317 -19.81 -20.34 1.82
C THR A 317 -19.90 -18.95 1.16
N HIS A 318 -20.72 -18.02 1.66
CA HIS A 318 -20.39 -17.46 2.95
C HIS A 318 -19.03 -18.00 3.31
N VAL A 319 -18.03 -17.60 2.52
CA VAL A 319 -16.78 -17.26 3.12
C VAL A 319 -17.26 -16.13 4.04
N ASP A 320 -17.90 -16.44 5.18
CA ASP A 320 -17.17 -16.69 6.41
C ASP A 320 -15.70 -16.83 6.03
N HIS A 321 -15.15 -15.70 5.61
CA HIS A 321 -13.89 -15.27 6.09
C HIS A 321 -14.15 -15.10 7.60
N SER A 322 -14.32 -16.23 8.30
CA SER A 322 -13.58 -16.61 9.49
C SER A 322 -12.09 -16.68 9.10
N ASN A 323 -11.53 -15.68 8.42
CA ASN A 323 -10.78 -14.56 8.99
C ASN A 323 -11.51 -13.46 9.78
N ASP A 324 -12.66 -13.72 10.39
CA ASP A 324 -12.63 -13.65 11.84
C ASP A 324 -11.49 -14.54 12.30
N ILE A 325 -10.62 -13.97 13.11
CA ILE A 325 -9.80 -14.79 13.98
C ILE A 325 -10.75 -15.35 15.03
N SER A 326 -11.58 -16.29 14.62
CA SER A 326 -12.42 -17.11 15.46
C SER A 326 -11.81 -18.49 15.41
N VAL A 327 -10.91 -18.77 16.36
CA VAL A 327 -10.56 -20.14 16.72
C VAL A 327 -11.62 -20.59 17.72
N ASP A 328 -12.42 -21.58 17.32
CA ASP A 328 -13.40 -22.38 18.09
C ASP A 328 -13.76 -21.88 19.50
N ILE A 329 -14.96 -21.31 19.62
CA ILE A 329 -15.69 -21.16 20.88
C ILE A 329 -16.77 -22.24 20.87
N ASN A 330 -16.47 -23.43 21.41
CA ASN A 330 -17.44 -24.37 22.02
C ASN A 330 -16.82 -25.75 22.34
N THR A 331 -15.77 -25.78 23.15
CA THR A 331 -15.48 -26.96 23.99
C THR A 331 -15.68 -26.57 25.45
N PRO A 332 -16.63 -27.20 26.18
CA PRO A 332 -16.71 -26.99 27.62
C PRO A 332 -15.50 -27.65 28.26
N ILE A 333 -14.57 -26.84 28.78
CA ILE A 333 -13.44 -27.36 29.54
C ILE A 333 -13.93 -27.69 30.95
N THR A 334 -14.15 -28.98 31.19
CA THR A 334 -14.26 -29.57 32.52
C THR A 334 -12.96 -29.29 33.28
N PHE A 335 -13.05 -28.61 34.42
CA PHE A 335 -11.96 -28.50 35.37
C PHE A 335 -11.58 -29.90 35.86
N ASN A 336 -10.37 -30.36 35.55
CA ASN A 336 -9.74 -31.46 36.29
C ASN A 336 -8.64 -30.90 37.17
N SER A 337 -9.02 -30.60 38.40
CA SER A 337 -8.15 -30.48 39.56
C SER A 337 -7.62 -31.86 39.95
N SER A 338 -6.55 -32.33 39.31
CA SER A 338 -5.85 -33.55 39.76
C SER A 338 -4.44 -33.67 39.19
N LEU A 339 -3.57 -32.73 39.56
CA LEU A 339 -2.12 -32.93 39.53
C LEU A 339 -1.50 -32.45 40.85
N ILE A 340 -1.89 -33.12 41.94
CA ILE A 340 -1.07 -33.24 43.14
C ILE A 340 -0.99 -34.75 43.43
N ASN A 341 0.24 -35.24 43.51
CA ASN A 341 0.68 -36.60 43.84
C ASN A 341 0.53 -37.66 42.75
N ARG A 342 1.66 -38.00 42.11
CA ARG A 342 2.07 -39.39 41.86
C ARG A 342 3.57 -39.48 41.58
N THR A 343 4.29 -39.93 42.60
CA THR A 343 5.58 -40.64 42.49
C THR A 343 5.37 -41.97 41.76
N GLU A 344 6.16 -42.27 40.74
CA GLU A 344 6.63 -43.63 40.40
C GLU A 344 7.67 -43.61 39.27
N GLU A 345 8.50 -44.64 39.28
CA GLU A 345 9.87 -44.75 38.76
C GLU A 345 10.01 -44.70 37.23
N ARG A 346 11.05 -44.04 36.73
CA ARG A 346 11.50 -44.13 35.33
C ARG A 346 12.84 -44.86 35.25
N THR A 347 12.84 -46.09 34.77
CA THR A 347 14.01 -46.77 34.22
C THR A 347 14.34 -46.16 32.84
N THR A 348 15.53 -45.60 32.70
CA THR A 348 16.05 -45.06 31.43
C THR A 348 16.80 -46.14 30.65
N PRO A 349 16.61 -46.28 29.33
CA PRO A 349 17.52 -47.09 28.52
C PRO A 349 18.83 -46.34 28.27
N ILE A 350 19.95 -47.02 28.51
CA ILE A 350 21.32 -46.56 28.22
C ILE A 350 21.58 -46.76 26.73
N ILE A 351 21.94 -45.69 26.01
CA ILE A 351 22.42 -45.74 24.63
C ILE A 351 23.94 -45.54 24.66
N THR A 352 24.69 -46.54 24.18
CA THR A 352 26.15 -46.51 24.02
C THR A 352 26.56 -45.72 22.76
N PRO A 353 27.62 -44.88 22.81
CA PRO A 353 28.06 -44.11 21.66
C PRO A 353 28.88 -44.95 20.67
N LEU A 354 28.52 -44.88 19.38
CA LEU A 354 29.34 -45.39 18.28
C LEU A 354 30.52 -44.44 18.00
N ALA A 355 31.71 -45.00 17.85
CA ALA A 355 32.96 -44.26 17.59
C ALA A 355 32.99 -43.63 16.19
N VAL A 356 33.29 -42.32 16.14
CA VAL A 356 33.49 -41.53 14.93
C VAL A 356 34.94 -41.65 14.45
N LYS A 357 35.15 -42.11 13.21
CA LYS A 357 36.45 -42.06 12.53
C LYS A 357 36.73 -40.64 12.05
N GLN A 358 37.90 -40.11 12.43
CA GLN A 358 38.42 -38.80 12.05
C GLN A 358 38.69 -38.74 10.54
N SER A 359 38.08 -37.78 9.84
CA SER A 359 38.52 -37.29 8.54
C SER A 359 38.43 -35.77 8.54
N GLN A 360 39.42 -35.15 7.92
CA GLN A 360 39.91 -33.83 8.27
C GLN A 360 39.04 -32.66 7.81
N ASN A 361 38.98 -31.65 8.68
CA ASN A 361 38.50 -30.29 8.43
C ASN A 361 39.18 -29.66 7.21
N ARG A 362 38.40 -29.26 6.20
CA ARG A 362 38.73 -28.13 5.32
C ARG A 362 37.52 -27.22 5.14
N ASN A 363 37.72 -25.97 5.57
CA ASN A 363 36.77 -24.86 5.52
C ASN A 363 36.45 -24.46 4.06
N PRO A 364 35.19 -24.24 3.68
CA PRO A 364 34.79 -23.94 2.30
C PRO A 364 34.98 -22.46 1.88
N PHE A 365 35.57 -21.59 2.72
CA PHE A 365 35.67 -20.15 2.46
C PHE A 365 37.09 -19.56 2.36
N LYS A 366 38.13 -20.37 2.08
CA LYS A 366 39.46 -19.83 1.76
C LYS A 366 39.71 -19.78 0.25
N ARG A 367 39.70 -18.57 -0.32
CA ARG A 367 40.23 -18.22 -1.64
C ARG A 367 41.75 -18.45 -1.66
N SER A 368 42.24 -19.22 -2.62
CA SER A 368 43.63 -19.25 -3.06
C SER A 368 43.66 -19.06 -4.56
N LEU A 369 44.55 -18.18 -4.99
CA LEU A 369 44.89 -17.86 -6.37
C LEU A 369 45.34 -19.11 -7.15
N ALA A 370 44.74 -19.33 -8.33
CA ALA A 370 45.41 -19.63 -9.61
C ALA A 370 44.47 -20.36 -10.60
N THR A 371 44.26 -19.70 -11.74
CA THR A 371 44.13 -20.20 -13.13
C THR A 371 43.16 -21.33 -13.49
N ASN A 372 42.16 -20.92 -14.31
CA ASN A 372 41.50 -21.62 -15.42
C ASN A 372 40.89 -23.00 -15.18
N PHE A 373 39.55 -23.07 -15.16
CA PHE A 373 38.71 -23.84 -16.09
C PHE A 373 37.24 -23.46 -15.85
N GLY A 374 36.53 -23.07 -16.91
CA GLY A 374 35.13 -22.68 -16.85
C GLY A 374 34.19 -23.87 -16.63
N THR A 375 33.12 -23.65 -15.88
CA THR A 375 31.91 -24.49 -15.85
C THR A 375 30.67 -23.61 -15.58
N PRO A 376 29.47 -24.05 -16.00
CA PRO A 376 28.50 -23.21 -16.69
C PRO A 376 27.41 -22.60 -15.80
N SER A 377 26.78 -21.55 -16.32
CA SER A 377 25.58 -20.95 -15.73
C SER A 377 24.37 -21.90 -15.85
N PRO A 378 23.47 -21.97 -14.85
CA PRO A 378 22.35 -22.91 -14.82
C PRO A 378 21.17 -22.56 -15.75
N LEU A 379 21.38 -21.77 -16.81
CA LEU A 379 20.34 -21.34 -17.76
C LEU A 379 20.71 -21.57 -19.23
N GLN A 380 21.78 -22.31 -19.50
CA GLN A 380 22.30 -22.51 -20.86
C GLN A 380 21.51 -23.52 -21.71
N HIS A 381 20.36 -24.00 -21.23
CA HIS A 381 19.48 -24.90 -21.98
C HIS A 381 18.39 -24.16 -22.78
N LEU A 382 18.39 -22.82 -22.78
CA LEU A 382 17.34 -21.99 -23.39
C LEU A 382 17.79 -21.18 -24.62
N THR A 383 19.05 -21.27 -25.07
CA THR A 383 19.54 -20.39 -26.16
C THR A 383 20.10 -21.03 -27.42
N ASP A 384 20.19 -22.37 -27.56
CA ASP A 384 20.82 -22.98 -28.75
C ASP A 384 19.88 -23.82 -29.62
N LYS A 385 18.83 -23.18 -30.13
CA LYS A 385 18.36 -23.44 -31.51
C LYS A 385 18.28 -22.10 -32.22
N VAL A 386 19.39 -21.71 -32.87
CA VAL A 386 19.47 -21.05 -34.19
C VAL A 386 20.95 -20.73 -34.46
N MET A 387 21.54 -21.55 -35.32
CA MET A 387 22.56 -21.23 -36.33
C MET A 387 23.72 -20.25 -36.00
N GLY A 388 24.94 -20.81 -35.90
CA GLY A 388 26.01 -20.49 -36.86
C GLY A 388 27.15 -19.56 -36.43
N PHE A 389 28.36 -20.13 -36.44
CA PHE A 389 29.70 -19.53 -36.67
C PHE A 389 30.63 -19.16 -35.47
N LYS A 390 31.57 -20.12 -35.24
CA LYS A 390 33.04 -20.03 -35.13
C LYS A 390 33.73 -19.03 -34.16
N ASN A 391 34.39 -19.61 -33.14
CA ASN A 391 35.60 -19.16 -32.43
C ASN A 391 36.76 -18.92 -33.44
N SER A 392 37.84 -18.14 -33.27
CA SER A 392 38.65 -17.56 -32.17
C SER A 392 39.65 -16.54 -32.81
N PRO A 393 40.75 -16.01 -32.18
CA PRO A 393 41.16 -15.92 -30.78
C PRO A 393 41.59 -14.50 -30.32
N THR A 394 41.81 -14.42 -29.01
CA THR A 394 42.36 -13.36 -28.16
C THR A 394 43.76 -12.86 -28.57
N PHE A 395 43.97 -11.54 -28.47
CA PHE A 395 45.28 -10.92 -28.19
C PHE A 395 45.06 -9.68 -27.30
N THR A 396 45.76 -9.62 -26.17
CA THR A 396 46.12 -8.41 -25.43
C THR A 396 47.64 -8.30 -25.48
N PRO A 397 48.22 -7.10 -25.67
CA PRO A 397 48.78 -6.45 -24.48
C PRO A 397 48.79 -4.90 -24.48
N GLU A 398 48.87 -4.39 -23.25
CA GLU A 398 49.62 -3.22 -22.75
C GLU A 398 49.33 -1.76 -23.18
N PHE A 399 49.39 -0.93 -22.13
CA PHE A 399 49.30 0.52 -22.06
C PHE A 399 50.47 1.24 -22.77
N THR A 400 50.18 2.32 -23.48
CA THR A 400 50.99 3.57 -23.48
C THR A 400 50.18 4.72 -24.11
N ALA A 401 50.46 5.94 -23.67
CA ALA A 401 49.76 7.18 -24.01
C ALA A 401 50.23 7.81 -25.33
N GLU A 402 49.31 8.41 -26.10
CA GLU A 402 49.34 9.79 -26.64
C GLU A 402 48.46 9.99 -27.91
N THR A 403 47.58 10.98 -27.81
CA THR A 403 47.03 11.92 -28.82
C THR A 403 47.11 11.63 -30.34
N LYS A 404 45.94 11.44 -30.99
CA LYS A 404 45.32 12.38 -31.99
C LYS A 404 44.11 11.76 -32.73
N THR A 405 43.00 12.51 -32.70
CA THR A 405 41.94 12.70 -33.71
C THR A 405 41.55 11.56 -34.66
N SER A 406 40.31 11.07 -34.52
CA SER A 406 39.42 10.88 -35.68
C SER A 406 37.96 11.04 -35.24
N GLU A 407 37.25 11.87 -35.98
CA GLU A 407 35.82 12.14 -35.85
C GLU A 407 35.02 10.88 -36.17
N SER A 408 34.06 10.52 -35.32
CA SER A 408 32.88 9.78 -35.74
C SER A 408 31.68 10.33 -34.98
N ALA A 409 30.75 10.90 -35.73
CA ALA A 409 29.51 11.44 -35.24
C ALA A 409 28.64 10.30 -34.69
N GLY A 410 28.27 10.41 -33.42
CA GLY A 410 27.33 9.53 -32.74
C GLY A 410 26.59 10.33 -31.68
N GLU A 411 25.32 10.60 -31.95
CA GLU A 411 24.39 11.35 -31.12
C GLU A 411 24.17 10.69 -29.76
N ILE A 412 24.46 11.45 -28.68
CA ILE A 412 24.01 11.15 -27.32
C ILE A 412 23.55 12.49 -26.71
N SER A 413 22.35 12.54 -26.13
CA SER A 413 21.89 13.70 -25.35
C SER A 413 22.69 13.79 -24.05
N GLU A 414 23.82 14.47 -24.09
CA GLU A 414 24.71 14.63 -22.94
C GLU A 414 24.03 15.42 -21.81
N LYS A 415 24.12 14.93 -20.56
CA LYS A 415 23.55 15.58 -19.37
C LYS A 415 24.37 16.83 -19.00
N PHE A 416 23.72 17.84 -18.43
CA PHE A 416 24.34 19.13 -18.10
C PHE A 416 25.66 19.04 -17.31
N PRO A 417 25.81 18.19 -16.27
CA PRO A 417 27.07 18.12 -15.51
C PRO A 417 28.27 17.71 -16.36
N ASP A 418 28.09 16.73 -17.25
CA ASP A 418 29.15 16.21 -18.11
C ASP A 418 29.56 17.23 -19.18
N TRP A 419 28.58 17.97 -19.73
CA TRP A 419 28.84 19.08 -20.64
C TRP A 419 29.56 20.25 -19.94
N PHE A 420 29.13 20.59 -18.72
CA PHE A 420 29.68 21.73 -17.98
C PHE A 420 31.15 21.51 -17.60
N GLU A 421 31.52 20.31 -17.14
CA GLU A 421 32.92 20.01 -16.80
C GLU A 421 33.87 20.14 -18.00
N ARG A 422 33.41 19.79 -19.20
CA ARG A 422 34.21 19.98 -20.43
C ARG A 422 34.32 21.45 -20.85
N GLU A 423 33.23 22.21 -20.74
CA GLU A 423 33.16 23.60 -21.23
C GLU A 423 33.64 24.64 -20.20
N LYS A 424 33.85 24.23 -18.95
CA LYS A 424 34.25 25.10 -17.82
C LYS A 424 35.52 25.89 -18.10
N ALA A 425 36.52 25.26 -18.73
CA ALA A 425 37.77 25.92 -19.07
C ALA A 425 37.59 27.01 -20.15
N ASN A 426 36.72 26.76 -21.13
CA ASN A 426 36.39 27.75 -22.17
C ASN A 426 35.59 28.92 -21.58
N LEU A 427 34.61 28.63 -20.72
CA LEU A 427 33.80 29.67 -20.06
C LEU A 427 34.61 30.52 -19.08
N ALA A 428 35.60 29.95 -18.40
CA ALA A 428 36.52 30.69 -17.54
C ALA A 428 37.43 31.63 -18.35
N ASN A 429 37.85 31.22 -19.56
CA ASN A 429 38.63 32.07 -20.46
C ASN A 429 37.80 33.18 -21.09
N GLU A 430 36.53 32.92 -21.42
CA GLU A 430 35.62 33.90 -22.03
C GLU A 430 35.09 34.93 -21.02
N TYR A 431 35.01 34.55 -19.72
CA TYR A 431 34.56 35.42 -18.63
C TYR A 431 35.52 35.39 -17.42
N PRO A 432 36.75 35.96 -17.56
CA PRO A 432 37.80 35.85 -16.54
C PRO A 432 37.51 36.58 -15.23
N ASN A 433 36.54 37.51 -15.22
CA ASN A 433 36.20 38.34 -14.05
C ASN A 433 34.91 37.90 -13.34
N LYS A 434 34.42 36.67 -13.58
CA LYS A 434 33.17 36.18 -12.96
C LYS A 434 33.43 35.08 -11.95
N THR A 435 32.63 35.09 -10.89
CA THR A 435 32.69 34.07 -9.83
C THR A 435 32.18 32.72 -10.33
N THR A 436 32.60 31.64 -9.68
CA THR A 436 32.24 30.26 -10.08
C THR A 436 30.73 30.05 -10.16
N GLU A 437 29.94 30.66 -9.27
CA GLU A 437 28.48 30.58 -9.26
C GLU A 437 27.83 31.31 -10.45
N GLU A 438 28.41 32.43 -10.87
CA GLU A 438 27.94 33.18 -12.04
C GLU A 438 28.27 32.45 -13.34
N LEU A 439 29.42 31.78 -13.39
CA LEU A 439 29.81 30.91 -14.51
C LEU A 439 28.84 29.73 -14.65
N THR A 440 28.40 29.11 -13.55
CA THR A 440 27.40 28.03 -13.61
C THR A 440 26.05 28.52 -14.15
N LYS A 441 25.62 29.74 -13.78
CA LYS A 441 24.37 30.35 -14.30
C LYS A 441 24.46 30.65 -15.80
N ILE A 442 25.60 31.16 -16.27
CA ILE A 442 25.86 31.42 -17.69
C ILE A 442 25.87 30.11 -18.48
N ALA A 443 26.55 29.09 -17.94
CA ALA A 443 26.59 27.75 -18.53
C ALA A 443 25.20 27.12 -18.67
N LEU A 444 24.36 27.22 -17.64
CA LEU A 444 23.00 26.69 -17.67
C LEU A 444 22.14 27.38 -18.75
N LYS A 445 22.34 28.68 -18.97
CA LYS A 445 21.63 29.45 -20.00
C LYS A 445 22.07 29.04 -21.41
N LEU A 446 23.38 28.87 -21.62
CA LEU A 446 23.93 28.39 -22.89
C LEU A 446 23.47 26.97 -23.22
N TYR A 447 23.52 26.06 -22.24
CA TYR A 447 23.06 24.68 -22.40
C TYR A 447 21.57 24.60 -22.79
N LYS A 448 20.70 25.38 -22.15
CA LYS A 448 19.27 25.46 -22.50
C LYS A 448 19.03 26.04 -23.90
N SER A 449 19.82 27.04 -24.31
CA SER A 449 19.71 27.63 -25.66
C SER A 449 20.10 26.63 -26.77
N ARG A 450 21.04 25.73 -26.47
CA ARG A 450 21.47 24.65 -27.38
C ARG A 450 20.40 23.57 -27.56
N GLY A 451 19.63 23.29 -26.50
CA GLY A 451 18.46 22.42 -26.57
C GLY A 451 17.31 22.99 -27.40
N ASN A 452 17.06 24.31 -27.32
CA ASN A 452 15.97 24.95 -28.08
C ASN A 452 16.26 25.12 -29.58
N LYS A 453 17.52 25.32 -29.99
CA LYS A 453 17.87 25.40 -31.42
C LYS A 453 17.68 24.06 -32.16
N ARG A 454 17.80 22.92 -31.47
CA ARG A 454 17.55 21.58 -32.04
C ARG A 454 16.06 21.28 -32.26
N LYS A 455 15.17 21.83 -31.42
CA LYS A 455 13.72 21.66 -31.61
C LYS A 455 13.14 22.42 -32.80
N LEU A 456 13.80 23.50 -33.24
CA LEU A 456 13.35 24.32 -34.38
C LEU A 456 13.79 23.77 -35.74
N SER A 457 14.82 22.91 -35.79
CA SER A 457 15.25 22.25 -37.02
C SER A 457 14.39 21.03 -37.39
N ASP A 458 13.85 20.33 -36.39
CA ASP A 458 13.09 19.09 -36.61
C ASP A 458 11.63 19.34 -37.05
N GLU A 459 11.09 20.54 -36.87
CA GLU A 459 9.72 20.92 -37.30
C GLU A 459 9.64 21.48 -38.73
N GLN A 460 10.76 21.65 -39.45
CA GLN A 460 10.77 22.22 -40.80
C GLN A 460 10.81 21.21 -41.96
N GLU A 461 10.91 19.90 -41.71
CA GLU A 461 11.01 18.89 -42.78
C GLU A 461 9.75 18.03 -43.03
N ASN A 462 8.61 18.30 -42.38
CA ASN A 462 7.38 17.54 -42.65
C ASN A 462 6.14 18.43 -42.81
N LEU A 463 5.86 18.85 -44.05
CA LEU A 463 4.50 19.22 -44.46
C LEU A 463 4.29 18.98 -45.97
N PRO A 464 3.32 18.13 -46.37
CA PRO A 464 2.89 18.04 -47.75
C PRO A 464 1.91 19.16 -48.11
N THR A 465 2.01 19.60 -49.36
CA THR A 465 1.14 20.56 -50.04
C THR A 465 -0.27 20.01 -50.24
N ASN A 466 -1.32 20.72 -49.78
CA ASN A 466 -2.49 21.00 -50.61
C ASN A 466 -3.47 22.02 -50.01
N THR A 467 -3.89 22.91 -50.90
CA THR A 467 -4.89 23.97 -50.83
C THR A 467 -6.30 23.44 -50.57
N LYS A 468 -7.10 24.13 -49.73
CA LYS A 468 -8.55 24.33 -49.94
C LYS A 468 -9.12 25.47 -49.08
N GLN A 469 -9.90 26.29 -49.76
CA GLN A 469 -10.53 27.55 -49.33
C GLN A 469 -11.63 27.35 -48.28
N SER A 470 -11.75 28.33 -47.39
CA SER A 470 -12.83 28.47 -46.40
C SER A 470 -14.15 28.91 -47.05
N LYS A 471 -15.26 28.28 -46.66
CA LYS A 471 -16.61 28.83 -46.83
C LYS A 471 -17.49 28.46 -45.63
N LEU A 472 -18.32 29.44 -45.26
CA LEU A 472 -19.59 29.38 -44.52
C LEU A 472 -19.55 29.67 -43.01
N SER A 473 -19.72 30.96 -42.70
CA SER A 473 -20.54 31.46 -41.60
C SER A 473 -21.66 32.32 -42.19
N ALA A 474 -22.91 31.93 -41.95
CA ALA A 474 -24.12 32.77 -41.93
C ALA A 474 -25.35 31.85 -41.96
N PHE A 475 -26.16 31.86 -40.90
CA PHE A 475 -27.63 31.95 -40.96
C PHE A 475 -28.15 31.93 -39.51
N ALA A 476 -28.38 33.14 -38.98
CA ALA A 476 -29.17 33.36 -37.79
C ALA A 476 -30.64 33.48 -38.19
N TYR A 477 -31.50 32.66 -37.57
CA TYR A 477 -32.96 32.74 -37.68
C TYR A 477 -33.48 33.98 -36.94
N THR A 478 -34.33 34.77 -37.58
CA THR A 478 -35.26 35.71 -36.92
C THR A 478 -36.70 35.30 -37.25
N LYS A 479 -37.54 35.32 -36.21
CA LYS A 479 -38.97 35.05 -36.23
C LYS A 479 -39.73 36.12 -37.01
N SER A 480 -40.72 35.71 -37.79
CA SER A 480 -42.01 36.37 -38.00
C SER A 480 -43.02 35.31 -38.42
#